data_AF-A0A925NLM5-F1
#
_entry.id   AF-A0A925NLM5-F1
#
_cell.length_a   1.000
_cell.length_b   1.000
_cell.length_c   1.000
_cell.angle_alpha   90.00
_cell.angle_beta   90.00
_cell.angle_gamma   90.00
#
_symmetry.space_group_name_H-M   'P 1'
#
loop_
_entity.id
_entity.type
_entity.pdbx_description
1 polymer ?
#
loop_
_entity_poly.entity_id
_entity_poly.type
_entity_poly.pdbx_seq_one_letter_code
_entity_poly.pdbx_strand_id
1 'polypeptide(L)' 'GGTVKDGQIEIQGDKREEVARILTEAGFRPVLAGG' A
#
# COMPACT_ATOMS: atom_id res chain seq x y z
N GLY A 1 -4.48 6.44 -11.13
CA GLY A 1 -3.24 7.16 -10.77
C GLY A 1 -3.13 7.21 -9.27
N GLY A 2 -1.92 7.30 -8.73
CA GLY A 2 -1.69 7.48 -7.28
C GLY A 2 -1.02 8.83 -7.02
N THR A 3 -1.19 9.37 -5.82
CA THR A 3 -0.51 10.59 -5.35
C THR A 3 0.27 10.29 -4.09
N VAL A 4 1.40 10.97 -3.89
CA VAL A 4 2.11 10.95 -2.61
C VAL A 4 1.71 12.20 -1.83
N LYS A 5 1.21 12.02 -0.61
CA LYS A 5 0.81 13.10 0.27
C LYS A 5 1.29 12.80 1.68
N ASP A 6 2.02 13.72 2.31
CA ASP A 6 2.48 13.61 3.69
C ASP A 6 3.23 12.28 4.01
N GLY A 7 4.02 11.80 3.04
CA GLY A 7 4.75 10.53 3.15
C GLY A 7 3.90 9.27 2.99
N GLN A 8 2.61 9.42 2.69
CA GLN A 8 1.67 8.34 2.40
C GLN A 8 1.40 8.27 0.90
N ILE A 9 1.38 7.05 0.36
CA ILE A 9 1.01 6.81 -1.04
C ILE A 9 -0.48 6.50 -1.07
N GLU A 10 -1.25 7.40 -1.67
CA GLU A 10 -2.68 7.21 -1.90
C GLU A 10 -2.90 6.58 -3.27
N ILE A 11 -3.54 5.42 -3.29
CA ILE A 11 -3.83 4.64 -4.49
C ILE A 11 -5.34 4.57 -4.65
N GLN A 12 -5.84 5.01 -5.81
CA GLN A 12 -7.26 4.89 -6.12
C GLN A 12 -7.65 3.42 -6.38
N GLY A 13 -8.78 3.01 -5.80
CA GLY A 13 -9.33 1.66 -5.91
C GLY A 13 -8.91 0.74 -4.75
N ASP A 14 -9.57 -0.41 -4.63
CA ASP A 14 -9.19 -1.42 -3.66
C ASP A 14 -8.02 -2.26 -4.20
N LYS A 15 -6.80 -1.84 -3.89
CA LYS A 15 -5.56 -2.52 -4.28
C LYS A 15 -4.80 -3.06 -3.08
N ARG A 16 -5.47 -3.26 -1.95
CA ARG A 16 -4.85 -3.65 -0.68
C ARG A 16 -4.02 -4.92 -0.81
N GLU A 17 -4.55 -5.93 -1.50
CA GLU A 17 -3.87 -7.20 -1.73
C GLU A 17 -2.64 -7.06 -2.64
N GLU A 18 -2.77 -6.28 -3.72
CA GLU A 18 -1.68 -6.06 -4.67
C GLU A 18 -0.51 -5.32 -4.01
N VAL A 19 -0.80 -4.29 -3.21
CA VAL A 19 0.19 -3.53 -2.45
C VAL A 19 0.85 -4.39 -1.39
N ALA A 20 0.08 -5.20 -0.65
CA ALA A 20 0.64 -6.11 0.35
C ALA A 20 1.60 -7.13 -0.27
N ARG A 21 1.26 -7.67 -1.45
CA ARG A 21 2.13 -8.58 -2.20
C ARG A 21 3.43 -7.91 -2.61
N ILE A 22 3.37 -6.72 -3.23
CA ILE A 22 4.56 -5.98 -3.69
C ILE A 22 5.46 -5.62 -2.49
N LEU A 23 4.88 -5.17 -1.38
CA LEU A 23 5.64 -4.88 -0.16
C LEU A 23 6.33 -6.13 0.40
N THR A 24 5.63 -7.27 0.40
CA THR A 24 6.18 -8.56 0.85
C THR A 24 7.31 -9.03 -0.06
N GLU A 25 7.15 -8.95 -1.39
CA GLU A 25 8.18 -9.30 -2.38
C GLU A 25 9.42 -8.40 -2.25
N ALA A 26 9.24 -7.13 -1.90
CA ALA A 26 10.31 -6.20 -1.60
C ALA A 26 10.93 -6.39 -0.20
N GLY A 27 10.49 -7.38 0.58
CA GLY A 27 11.03 -7.72 1.90
C GLY A 27 10.47 -6.88 3.05
N PHE A 28 9.48 -6.04 2.80
CA PHE A 28 8.78 -5.28 3.83
C PHE A 28 7.65 -6.11 4.45
N ARG A 29 7.29 -5.80 5.70
CA ARG A 29 6.12 -6.38 6.37
C ARG A 29 4.95 -5.40 6.27
N PRO A 30 4.01 -5.58 5.34
CA PRO A 30 2.85 -4.70 5.23
C PRO A 30 1.98 -4.81 6.49
N VAL A 31 1.59 -3.67 7.06
CA VAL A 31 0.57 -3.58 8.10
C VAL A 31 -0.67 -2.98 7.46
N LEU A 32 -1.71 -3.80 7.32
CA LEU A 32 -3.01 -3.32 6.84
C LEU A 32 -3.71 -2.60 7.99
N ALA A 33 -3.86 -1.28 7.89
CA ALA A 33 -4.66 -0.51 8.83
C ALA A 33 -6.14 -0.91 8.65
N GLY A 34 -6.71 -1.59 9.64
CA GLY A 34 -8.11 -1.96 9.71
C GLY A 34 -8.80 -1.23 10.86
N GLY A 35 -9.74 -0.34 10.51
CA GLY A 35 -10.54 0.46 11.44
C GLY A 35 -11.33 1.51 10.69
#